data_AF-A0A4Z2DZ50-F1
#
_entry.id   AF-A0A4Z2DZ50-F1
#
_cell.length_a   1.000
_cell.length_b   1.000
_cell.length_c   1.000
_cell.angle_alpha   90.00
_cell.angle_beta   90.00
_cell.angle_gamma   90.00
#
_symmetry.space_group_name_H-M   'P 1'
#
loop_
_entity.id
_entity.type
_entity.pdbx_description
1 polymer ?
#
loop_
_entity_poly.entity_id
_entity_poly.type
_entity_poly.pdbx_seq_one_letter_code
_entity_poly.pdbx_strand_id
1 'polypeptide(L)'
;MDVCSGNPNRTAPVGADAPLSSRTNGWSWPPHPFQLLAWLLFVFFAVAGFGVLVPLLPAHWVPAGYICTGLMFCLHLCAHLLAVSVDPADLSVRTRSLRGPAPSFDRTKHAHVIENCHCYLCQVDV
;
A
#
# COMPACT_ATOMS: atom_id res chain seq x y z
N MET A 1 1.36 42.44 9.79
CA MET A 1 2.29 41.67 8.96
C MET A 1 2.93 40.63 9.86
N ASP A 2 2.38 39.41 9.94
CA ASP A 2 2.96 38.30 10.73
C ASP A 2 2.42 36.96 10.20
N VAL A 3 2.76 36.61 8.95
CA VAL A 3 2.25 35.38 8.29
C VAL A 3 3.37 34.40 7.90
N CYS A 4 4.62 34.65 8.29
CA CYS A 4 5.75 33.84 7.84
C CYS A 4 6.75 33.45 8.95
N SER A 5 6.28 33.01 10.12
CA SER A 5 7.12 32.34 11.13
C SER A 5 6.91 30.82 11.15
N GLY A 6 6.70 30.22 9.97
CA GLY A 6 6.72 28.77 9.82
C GLY A 6 8.16 28.26 9.96
N ASN A 7 8.45 27.49 11.00
CA ASN A 7 9.73 26.79 11.13
C ASN A 7 9.97 25.94 9.86
N PRO A 8 11.02 26.21 9.06
CA PRO A 8 11.28 25.51 7.80
C PRO A 8 11.58 24.01 7.99
N ASN A 9 11.79 23.56 9.23
CA ASN A 9 12.03 22.17 9.59
C ASN A 9 10.75 21.37 9.90
N ARG A 10 9.56 21.98 9.76
CA ARG A 10 8.30 21.37 10.19
C ARG A 10 7.62 20.63 9.04
N THR A 11 7.72 19.30 9.03
CA THR A 11 7.05 18.43 8.03
C THR A 11 5.67 17.94 8.47
N ALA A 12 5.28 18.15 9.73
CA ALA A 12 3.97 17.76 10.24
C ALA A 12 3.02 18.97 10.32
N PRO A 13 1.79 18.88 9.78
CA PRO A 13 0.81 19.95 9.91
C PRO A 13 0.42 20.13 11.38
N VAL A 14 0.38 21.38 11.83
CA VAL A 14 -0.17 21.75 13.14
C VAL A 14 -1.68 21.86 12.97
N GLY A 15 -2.40 20.83 13.39
CA GLY A 15 -3.84 20.81 13.44
C GLY A 15 -4.34 19.63 14.27
N ALA A 16 -5.44 19.84 15.00
CA ALA A 16 -6.12 18.81 15.78
C ALA A 16 -6.73 17.67 14.92
N ASP A 17 -6.52 17.73 13.60
CA ASP A 17 -7.06 16.83 12.58
C ASP A 17 -5.98 15.96 11.93
N ALA A 18 -4.88 15.67 12.64
CA ALA A 18 -3.95 14.64 12.19
C ALA A 18 -4.70 13.29 12.13
N PRO A 19 -4.77 12.61 10.97
CA PRO A 19 -5.52 11.38 10.87
C PRO A 19 -5.03 10.38 11.91
N LEU A 20 -5.94 9.95 12.79
CA LEU A 20 -5.67 9.11 13.96
C LEU A 20 -5.09 7.73 13.63
N SER A 21 -4.93 7.38 12.34
CA SER A 21 -4.33 6.13 11.93
C SER A 21 -3.63 6.25 10.59
N SER A 22 -2.36 5.85 10.56
CA SER A 22 -1.65 5.59 9.30
C SER A 22 -2.34 4.45 8.55
N ARG A 23 -2.43 4.60 7.23
CA ARG A 23 -3.04 3.62 6.32
C ARG A 23 -2.41 2.24 6.54
N THR A 24 -3.22 1.22 6.82
CA THR A 24 -2.76 -0.15 7.11
C THR A 24 -2.40 -0.91 5.85
N ASN A 25 -3.29 -0.95 4.86
CA ASN A 25 -3.09 -1.75 3.66
C ASN A 25 -3.95 -1.18 2.51
N GLY A 26 -4.04 -1.88 1.39
CA GLY A 26 -4.88 -1.45 0.28
C GLY A 26 -6.39 -1.49 0.57
N TRP A 27 -6.85 -2.17 1.61
CA TRP A 27 -8.27 -2.21 1.99
C TRP A 27 -8.73 -1.00 2.79
N SER A 28 -7.81 -0.14 3.20
CA SER A 28 -8.12 1.09 3.91
C SER A 28 -9.02 2.01 3.09
N TRP A 29 -9.99 2.65 3.75
CA TRP A 29 -10.83 3.66 3.12
C TRP A 29 -10.17 5.05 3.15
N PRO A 30 -10.32 5.89 2.11
CA PRO A 30 -10.91 5.59 0.80
C PRO A 30 -9.95 4.75 -0.08
N PRO A 31 -10.48 3.82 -0.89
CA PRO A 31 -9.65 2.99 -1.78
C PRO A 31 -8.98 3.88 -2.83
N HIS A 32 -7.72 3.55 -3.14
CA HIS A 32 -6.98 4.28 -4.17
C HIS A 32 -7.66 4.06 -5.54
N PRO A 33 -7.81 5.08 -6.40
CA PRO A 33 -8.46 4.91 -7.71
C PRO A 33 -7.80 3.84 -8.59
N PHE A 34 -6.47 3.72 -8.53
CA PHE A 34 -5.75 2.63 -9.21
C PHE A 34 -6.12 1.22 -8.73
N GLN A 35 -6.55 1.06 -7.47
CA GLN A 35 -7.02 -0.24 -6.98
C GLN A 35 -8.36 -0.60 -7.60
N LEU A 36 -9.28 0.36 -7.73
CA LEU A 36 -10.55 0.14 -8.44
C LEU A 36 -10.29 -0.21 -9.90
N LEU A 37 -9.38 0.51 -10.56
CA LEU A 37 -8.97 0.20 -11.93
C LEU A 37 -8.39 -1.21 -12.06
N ALA A 38 -7.55 -1.64 -11.11
CA ALA A 38 -6.98 -2.99 -11.12
C ALA A 38 -8.08 -4.07 -11.02
N TRP A 39 -9.08 -3.90 -10.15
CA TRP A 39 -10.21 -4.83 -10.05
C TRP A 39 -11.03 -4.89 -11.34
N LEU A 40 -11.30 -3.74 -11.96
CA LEU A 40 -12.00 -3.68 -13.25
C LEU A 40 -11.23 -4.43 -14.35
N LEU A 41 -9.92 -4.25 -14.41
CA LEU A 41 -9.06 -4.96 -15.36
C LEU A 41 -9.05 -6.47 -15.08
N PHE A 42 -9.00 -6.89 -13.81
CA PHE A 42 -9.10 -8.31 -13.44
C PHE A 42 -10.39 -8.95 -13.97
N VAL A 43 -11.53 -8.29 -13.77
CA VAL A 43 -12.82 -8.78 -14.28
C VAL A 43 -12.83 -8.80 -15.80
N PHE A 44 -12.34 -7.74 -16.45
CA PHE A 44 -12.23 -7.68 -17.91
C PHE A 44 -11.41 -8.84 -18.47
N PHE A 45 -10.21 -9.08 -17.93
CA PHE A 45 -9.34 -10.16 -18.40
C PHE A 45 -9.91 -11.55 -18.10
N ALA A 46 -10.63 -11.72 -16.99
CA ALA A 46 -11.32 -12.97 -16.70
C ALA A 46 -12.40 -13.26 -17.77
N VAL A 47 -13.26 -12.28 -18.06
CA VAL A 47 -14.34 -12.43 -19.03
C VAL A 47 -13.80 -12.60 -20.45
N ALA A 48 -12.90 -11.70 -20.88
CA ALA A 48 -12.31 -11.75 -22.21
C ALA A 48 -11.48 -13.03 -22.40
N GLY A 49 -10.64 -13.39 -21.42
CA GLY A 49 -9.80 -14.57 -21.45
C GLY A 49 -10.61 -15.87 -21.48
N PHE A 50 -11.37 -16.14 -20.42
CA PHE A 50 -12.03 -17.45 -20.24
C PHE A 50 -13.36 -17.57 -20.99
N GLY A 51 -14.04 -16.46 -21.25
CA GLY A 51 -15.35 -16.44 -21.90
C GLY A 51 -15.29 -16.24 -23.42
N VAL A 52 -14.22 -15.64 -23.94
CA VAL A 52 -14.10 -15.33 -25.38
C VAL A 52 -12.86 -15.97 -25.99
N LEU A 53 -11.67 -15.64 -25.49
CA LEU A 53 -10.42 -16.06 -26.13
C LEU A 53 -10.21 -17.57 -26.04
N VAL A 54 -10.30 -18.17 -24.85
CA VAL A 54 -10.08 -19.61 -24.67
C VAL A 54 -11.05 -20.48 -25.50
N PRO A 55 -12.38 -20.21 -25.53
CA PRO A 55 -13.32 -20.92 -26.40
C PRO A 55 -13.03 -20.83 -27.90
N LEU A 56 -12.38 -19.76 -28.35
CA LEU A 56 -12.04 -19.56 -29.77
C LEU A 56 -10.79 -20.35 -30.21
N LEU A 57 -10.05 -20.96 -29.29
CA LEU A 57 -8.92 -21.81 -29.64
C LEU A 57 -9.40 -23.08 -30.36
N PRO A 58 -8.55 -23.71 -31.20
CA PRO A 58 -8.85 -25.03 -31.76
C PRO A 58 -9.17 -26.03 -30.65
N ALA A 59 -10.16 -26.89 -30.86
CA ALA A 59 -10.75 -27.74 -29.80
C ALA A 59 -9.73 -28.55 -28.98
N HIS A 60 -8.62 -28.97 -29.59
CA HIS A 60 -7.55 -29.72 -28.91
C HIS A 60 -6.70 -28.86 -27.96
N TRP A 61 -6.63 -27.54 -28.17
CA TRP A 61 -5.91 -26.60 -27.30
C TRP A 61 -6.78 -25.99 -26.21
N VAL A 62 -8.12 -26.05 -26.33
CA VAL A 62 -9.04 -25.46 -25.35
C VAL A 62 -8.76 -25.93 -23.91
N PRO A 63 -8.56 -27.24 -23.62
CA PRO A 63 -8.25 -27.69 -22.27
C PRO A 63 -6.93 -27.10 -21.75
N ALA A 64 -5.88 -27.08 -22.57
CA ALA A 64 -4.60 -26.50 -22.21
C ALA A 64 -4.71 -24.98 -21.98
N GLY A 65 -5.50 -24.29 -22.80
CA GLY A 65 -5.82 -22.87 -22.66
C GLY A 65 -6.46 -22.55 -21.31
N TYR A 66 -7.47 -23.33 -20.90
CA TYR A 66 -8.10 -23.17 -19.59
C TYR A 66 -7.15 -23.48 -18.44
N ILE A 67 -6.38 -24.57 -18.51
CA ILE A 67 -5.49 -24.99 -17.42
C ILE A 67 -4.35 -23.98 -17.24
N CYS A 68 -3.62 -23.65 -18.30
CA CYS A 68 -2.45 -22.78 -18.22
C CYS A 68 -2.86 -21.34 -17.87
N THR A 69 -3.87 -20.79 -18.54
CA THR A 69 -4.35 -19.43 -18.27
C THR A 69 -5.01 -19.36 -16.90
N GLY A 70 -5.78 -20.39 -16.52
CA GLY A 70 -6.41 -20.51 -15.20
C GLY A 70 -5.38 -20.48 -14.08
N LEU A 71 -4.33 -21.31 -14.18
CA LEU A 71 -3.27 -21.34 -13.18
C LEU A 71 -2.56 -19.98 -13.06
N MET A 72 -2.17 -19.38 -14.18
CA MET A 72 -1.52 -18.06 -14.17
C MET A 72 -2.43 -16.98 -13.57
N PHE A 73 -3.71 -16.97 -13.94
CA PHE A 73 -4.68 -16.02 -13.40
C PHE A 73 -4.89 -16.20 -11.90
N CYS A 74 -5.01 -17.44 -11.41
CA CYS A 74 -5.13 -17.72 -9.98
C CYS A 74 -3.90 -17.28 -9.19
N LEU A 75 -2.69 -17.59 -9.68
CA LEU A 75 -1.45 -17.13 -9.04
C LEU A 75 -1.37 -15.60 -9.01
N HIS A 76 -1.74 -14.95 -10.11
CA HIS A 76 -1.78 -13.50 -10.19
C HIS A 76 -2.79 -12.89 -9.21
N LEU A 77 -3.99 -13.47 -9.10
CA LEU A 77 -5.01 -13.06 -8.14
C LEU A 77 -4.53 -13.22 -6.70
N CYS A 78 -3.92 -14.35 -6.35
CA CYS A 78 -3.33 -14.57 -5.04
C CYS A 78 -2.25 -13.53 -4.72
N ALA A 79 -1.32 -13.29 -5.65
CA ALA A 79 -0.29 -12.27 -5.49
C ALA A 79 -0.88 -10.86 -5.31
N HIS A 80 -1.93 -10.52 -6.06
CA HIS A 80 -2.63 -9.25 -5.94
C HIS A 80 -3.32 -9.10 -4.57
N LEU A 81 -4.05 -10.13 -4.13
CA LEU A 81 -4.70 -10.15 -2.82
C LEU A 81 -3.67 -10.01 -1.69
N LEU A 82 -2.54 -10.71 -1.78
CA LEU A 82 -1.45 -10.58 -0.82
C LEU A 82 -0.90 -9.15 -0.81
N ALA A 83 -0.60 -8.58 -1.99
CA ALA A 83 -0.08 -7.23 -2.11
C ALA A 83 -1.02 -6.16 -1.54
N VAL A 84 -2.34 -6.32 -1.71
CA VAL A 84 -3.35 -5.40 -1.17
C VAL A 84 -3.57 -5.62 0.33
N SER A 85 -3.30 -6.82 0.85
CA SER A 85 -3.56 -7.17 2.26
C SER A 85 -2.37 -6.93 3.20
N VAL A 86 -1.13 -7.03 2.70
CA VAL A 86 0.09 -6.83 3.49
C VAL A 86 0.15 -5.39 4.01
N ASP A 87 0.32 -5.24 5.33
CA ASP A 87 0.66 -3.96 5.94
C ASP A 87 2.16 -3.72 5.74
N PRO A 88 2.57 -2.63 5.05
CA PRO A 88 3.98 -2.34 4.83
C PRO A 88 4.70 -1.86 6.09
N ALA A 89 3.97 -1.49 7.16
CA ALA A 89 4.57 -1.03 8.40
C ALA A 89 5.04 -2.21 9.27
N ASP A 90 6.26 -2.10 9.78
CA ASP A 90 6.75 -3.00 10.82
C ASP A 90 5.88 -2.94 12.08
N LEU A 91 5.73 -4.06 12.78
CA LEU A 91 4.88 -4.17 13.96
C LEU A 91 5.31 -3.20 15.09
N SER A 92 6.60 -2.94 15.25
CA SER A 92 7.14 -1.99 16.24
C SER A 92 6.69 -0.56 15.92
N VAL A 93 6.78 -0.15 14.65
CA VAL A 93 6.30 1.15 14.14
C VAL A 93 4.79 1.24 14.30
N ARG A 94 4.05 0.18 13.99
CA ARG A 94 2.59 0.12 14.13
C ARG A 94 2.16 0.30 15.59
N THR A 95 2.84 -0.40 16.51
CA THR A 95 2.59 -0.31 17.95
C THR A 95 2.84 1.10 18.47
N ARG A 96 3.89 1.78 17.98
CA ARG A 96 4.13 3.19 18.31
C ARG A 96 3.03 4.09 17.76
N SER A 97 2.65 3.92 16.49
CA SER A 97 1.61 4.74 15.85
C SER A 97 0.25 4.64 16.57
N LEU A 98 -0.06 3.51 17.20
CA LEU A 98 -1.27 3.35 18.03
C LEU A 98 -1.20 4.12 19.35
N ARG A 99 -0.01 4.39 19.88
CA ARG A 99 0.18 5.13 21.15
C ARG A 99 0.07 6.65 21.00
N GLY A 100 0.02 7.16 19.77
CA GLY A 100 -0.16 8.57 19.49
C GLY A 100 0.53 9.02 18.20
N PRO A 101 0.27 10.26 17.76
CA PRO A 101 0.89 10.83 16.57
C PRO A 101 2.42 10.89 16.71
N ALA A 102 3.13 10.67 15.60
CA ALA A 102 4.58 10.75 15.58
C ALA A 102 5.02 12.20 15.93
N PRO A 103 6.02 12.35 16.83
CA PRO A 103 6.54 13.67 17.19
C PRO A 103 7.21 14.32 15.97
N SER A 104 7.30 15.66 15.98
CA SER A 104 8.06 16.37 14.93
C SER A 104 9.55 16.05 15.05
N PHE A 105 10.18 15.70 13.93
CA PHE A 105 11.62 15.47 13.87
C PHE A 105 12.41 16.77 14.04
N ASP A 106 13.42 16.75 14.91
CA ASP A 106 14.27 17.90 15.19
C ASP A 106 15.68 17.69 14.61
N ARG A 107 15.96 18.38 13.50
CA ARG A 107 17.25 18.33 12.80
C ARG A 107 18.40 18.93 13.60
N THR A 108 18.12 19.70 14.65
CA THR A 108 19.17 20.25 15.52
C THR A 108 19.73 19.20 16.48
N LYS A 109 18.97 18.12 16.75
CA LYS A 109 19.38 17.01 17.63
C LYS A 109 19.94 15.83 16.84
N HIS A 110 19.34 15.52 15.70
CA HIS A 110 19.73 14.40 14.84
C HIS A 110 19.86 14.89 13.39
N ALA A 111 20.96 14.56 12.73
CA ALA A 111 21.18 14.95 11.34
C ALA A 111 20.29 14.13 10.38
N HIS A 112 20.06 12.86 10.72
CA HIS A 112 19.23 11.92 9.96
C HIS A 112 18.12 11.32 10.83
N VAL A 113 17.00 10.93 10.20
CA VAL A 113 15.87 10.31 10.91
C VAL A 113 16.24 8.95 11.48
N ILE A 114 17.12 8.23 10.78
CA ILE A 114 17.67 6.94 11.21
C ILE A 114 19.16 7.12 11.44
N GLU A 115 19.62 6.90 12.67
CA GLU A 115 21.03 6.91 13.05
C GLU A 115 21.27 5.71 13.98
N ASN A 116 22.41 5.02 13.84
CA ASN A 116 22.78 3.87 14.67
C ASN A 116 21.71 2.77 14.75
N CYS A 117 21.05 2.44 13.63
CA CYS A 117 19.93 1.49 13.57
C CYS A 117 18.72 1.86 14.46
N HIS A 118 18.57 3.14 14.79
CA HIS A 118 17.42 3.65 15.53
C HIS A 118 16.68 4.71 14.72
N CYS A 119 15.36 4.56 14.59
CA CYS A 119 14.49 5.54 13.98
C CYS A 119 14.00 6.55 15.04
N TYR A 120 14.55 7.76 15.03
CA TYR A 120 14.23 8.81 16.02
C TYR A 120 12.86 9.48 15.79
N LEU A 121 12.22 9.26 14.64
CA LEU A 121 10.85 9.71 14.40
C LEU A 121 9.83 8.78 15.06
N CYS A 122 10.00 7.46 14.89
CA CYS A 122 9.12 6.43 15.43
C CYS A 122 9.56 5.93 16.81
N GLN A 123 10.77 6.30 17.26
CA GLN A 123 11.36 5.84 18.53
C GLN A 123 11.40 4.31 18.63
N VAL A 124 11.84 3.66 17.56
CA VAL A 124 11.99 2.19 17.44
C VAL A 124 13.28 1.86 16.70
N ASP A 125 13.87 0.71 17.02
CA ASP A 125 15.03 0.19 16.29
C ASP A 125 14.60 -0.42 14.94
N VAL A 126 15.48 -0.33 13.94
CA VAL A 126 15.26 -0.77 12.55
C VAL A 126 16.17 -1.93 12.16
#